data_AF-A0A524DBC7-F1
#
_entry.id   AF-A0A524DBC7-F1
#
_cell.length_a   1.000
_cell.length_b   1.000
_cell.length_c   1.000
_cell.angle_alpha   90.00
_cell.angle_beta   90.00
_cell.angle_gamma   90.00
#
_symmetry.space_group_name_H-M   'P 1'
#
loop_
_entity.id
_entity.type
_entity.pdbx_description
1 polymer ?
#
loop_
_entity_poly.entity_id
_entity_poly.type
_entity_poly.pdbx_seq_one_letter_code
_entity_poly.pdbx_strand_id
1 'polypeptide(L)' 'MGDGKKTIYFENKTGKLDGVIRFLEDIKDKVGYINLNCTVEGKEIEVNLSGPDDLQALAIERLKALAEKHLEPSKP' A
#
# COMPACT_ATOMS: atom_id res chain seq x y z
N MET A 1 17.45 -9.06 15.72
CA MET A 1 16.81 -8.40 14.56
C MET A 1 15.34 -8.70 14.68
N GLY A 2 14.53 -7.68 14.96
CA GLY A 2 13.11 -7.89 15.19
C GLY A 2 12.40 -8.10 13.86
N ASP A 3 11.75 -9.24 13.69
CA ASP A 3 10.69 -9.39 12.69
C ASP A 3 9.50 -8.53 13.16
N GLY A 4 9.57 -7.24 12.85
CA GLY A 4 8.51 -6.29 13.17
C GLY A 4 7.28 -6.56 12.31
N LYS A 5 6.11 -6.22 12.84
CA LYS A 5 4.88 -6.07 12.06
C LYS A 5 4.52 -4.61 12.03
N LYS A 6 4.16 -4.09 10.86
CA LYS A 6 3.74 -2.71 10.70
C LYS A 6 2.51 -2.63 9.83
N THR A 7 1.50 -1.96 10.37
CA THR A 7 0.23 -1.73 9.68
C THR A 7 0.19 -0.28 9.23
N ILE A 8 -0.21 -0.05 7.98
CA ILE A 8 -0.43 1.27 7.42
C ILE A 8 -1.81 1.32 6.78
N TYR A 9 -2.44 2.48 6.86
CA TYR A 9 -3.79 2.71 6.36
C TYR A 9 -3.75 3.69 5.20
N PHE A 10 -4.49 3.39 4.14
CA PHE A 10 -4.76 4.27 3.02
C PHE A 10 -6.26 4.43 2.81
N GLU A 11 -6.65 5.54 2.20
CA GLU A 11 -8.03 5.81 1.83
C GLU A 11 -8.12 6.07 0.32
N ASN A 12 -9.05 5.40 -0.34
CA ASN A 12 -9.40 5.69 -1.73
C ASN A 12 -10.28 6.95 -1.82
N LYS A 13 -9.61 8.10 -1.95
CA LYS A 13 -10.26 9.41 -2.11
C LYS A 13 -10.93 9.57 -3.48
N THR A 14 -10.52 8.80 -4.50
CA THR A 14 -11.16 8.85 -5.82
C THR A 14 -12.58 8.28 -5.84
N GLY A 15 -12.89 7.38 -4.90
CA GLY A 15 -14.15 6.62 -4.87
C GLY A 15 -14.29 5.61 -6.02
N LYS A 16 -13.27 5.43 -6.87
CA LYS A 16 -13.29 4.52 -8.01
C LYS A 16 -12.57 3.23 -7.66
N LEU A 17 -13.21 2.09 -7.92
CA LEU A 17 -12.63 0.76 -7.70
C LEU A 17 -11.38 0.51 -8.57
N ASP A 18 -11.36 1.05 -9.79
CA ASP A 18 -10.23 0.93 -10.73
C ASP A 18 -8.90 1.44 -10.13
N GLY A 19 -8.94 2.53 -9.36
CA GLY A 19 -7.76 3.05 -8.66
C GLY A 19 -7.23 2.07 -7.60
N VAL A 20 -8.13 1.42 -6.86
CA VAL A 20 -7.77 0.39 -5.86
C VAL A 20 -7.17 -0.83 -6.54
N ILE A 21 -7.77 -1.31 -7.63
CA ILE A 21 -7.26 -2.47 -8.38
C ILE A 21 -5.84 -2.19 -8.88
N ARG A 22 -5.63 -1.04 -9.54
CA ARG A 22 -4.30 -0.65 -10.04
C ARG A 22 -3.29 -0.49 -8.92
N PHE A 23 -3.70 0.07 -7.77
CA PHE A 23 -2.84 0.17 -6.59
C PHE A 23 -2.38 -1.22 -6.13
N LEU A 24 -3.28 -2.19 -6.01
CA LEU A 24 -2.95 -3.56 -5.59
C LEU A 24 -2.08 -4.29 -6.62
N GLU A 25 -2.32 -4.10 -7.92
CA GLU A 25 -1.49 -4.66 -8.99
C GLU A 25 -0.07 -4.09 -8.96
N ASP A 26 0.07 -2.76 -8.85
CA ASP A 26 1.38 -2.10 -8.75
C ASP A 26 2.12 -2.50 -7.45
N ILE A 27 1.42 -2.76 -6.34
CA ILE A 27 2.02 -3.31 -5.12
C ILE A 27 2.61 -4.68 -5.38
N LYS A 28 1.84 -5.58 -6.00
CA LYS A 28 2.30 -6.94 -6.28
C LYS A 28 3.53 -6.95 -7.19
N ASP A 29 3.59 -6.04 -8.17
CA ASP A 29 4.71 -5.91 -9.09
C ASP A 29 5.95 -5.29 -8.43
N LYS A 30 5.77 -4.21 -7.65
CA LYS A 30 6.88 -3.39 -7.13
C LYS A 30 7.32 -3.75 -5.72
N VAL A 31 6.49 -4.45 -4.94
CA VAL A 31 6.70 -4.74 -3.52
C VAL A 31 6.58 -6.26 -3.26
N GLY A 32 7.14 -7.07 -4.15
CA GLY A 32 7.19 -8.53 -4.02
C GLY A 32 8.32 -9.08 -3.14
N TYR A 33 9.13 -8.20 -2.52
CA TYR A 33 10.32 -8.57 -1.75
C TYR A 33 10.10 -8.64 -0.23
N ILE A 34 8.89 -8.36 0.25
CA ILE A 34 8.51 -8.41 1.66
C ILE A 34 7.14 -9.08 1.81
N ASN A 35 6.90 -9.73 2.96
CA ASN A 35 5.59 -10.29 3.25
C ASN A 35 4.59 -9.16 3.51
N LEU A 36 3.53 -9.11 2.70
CA LEU A 36 2.55 -8.03 2.69
C LEU A 36 1.13 -8.61 2.57
N ASN A 37 0.22 -8.14 3.42
CA ASN A 37 -1.20 -8.47 3.34
C ASN A 37 -2.03 -7.18 3.21
N CYS A 38 -2.89 -7.11 2.19
CA CYS A 38 -3.82 -5.99 1.99
C CYS A 38 -5.25 -6.42 2.30
N THR A 39 -5.96 -5.63 3.08
CA THR A 39 -7.40 -5.74 3.32
C THR A 39 -8.07 -4.48 2.79
N VAL A 40 -9.15 -4.63 2.03
CA VAL A 40 -9.91 -3.49 1.49
C VAL A 40 -11.34 -3.57 2.01
N GLU A 41 -11.77 -2.53 2.72
CA GLU A 41 -13.11 -2.39 3.28
C GLU A 41 -13.74 -1.08 2.78
N GLY A 42 -14.57 -1.17 1.75
CA GLY A 42 -15.17 0.01 1.12
C GLY A 42 -14.12 0.93 0.49
N LYS A 43 -13.82 2.07 1.12
CA LYS A 43 -12.79 3.02 0.69
C LYS A 43 -11.49 2.89 1.49
N GLU A 44 -11.51 2.15 2.59
CA GLU A 44 -10.38 1.98 3.49
C GLU A 44 -9.54 0.80 3.02
N ILE A 45 -8.22 0.98 3.04
CA ILE A 45 -7.24 -0.02 2.62
C ILE A 45 -6.22 -0.16 3.73
N GLU A 46 -6.22 -1.32 4.38
CA GLU A 46 -5.23 -1.68 5.40
C GLU A 46 -4.13 -2.51 4.75
N VAL A 47 -2.87 -2.13 4.97
CA VAL A 47 -1.70 -2.87 4.49
C VAL A 47 -0.82 -3.26 5.67
N ASN A 48 -0.67 -4.57 5.87
CA ASN A 48 0.15 -5.16 6.90
C ASN A 48 1.46 -5.66 6.30
N LEU A 49 2.58 -5.17 6.81
CA LEU A 49 3.93 -5.55 6.43
C LEU A 49 4.56 -6.41 7.53
N SER A 50 5.29 -7.44 7.13
CA SER A 50 6.06 -8.30 8.05
C SER A 50 7.44 -8.58 7.47
N GLY A 51 8.48 -8.38 8.28
CA GLY A 51 9.87 -8.65 7.89
C GLY A 51 10.87 -7.73 8.58
N PRO A 52 12.09 -7.57 8.03
CA PRO A 52 13.09 -6.64 8.55
C PRO A 52 12.64 -5.17 8.47
N ASP A 53 12.94 -4.38 9.51
CA ASP A 53 12.58 -2.96 9.59
C ASP A 53 13.03 -2.13 8.37
N ASP A 54 14.23 -2.36 7.84
CA ASP A 54 14.75 -1.65 6.67
C ASP A 54 13.89 -1.91 5.41
N LEU A 55 13.47 -3.16 5.20
CA LEU A 55 12.61 -3.53 4.08
C LEU A 55 11.19 -3.00 4.26
N GLN A 56 10.70 -2.97 5.50
CA GLN A 56 9.41 -2.34 5.82
C GLN A 56 9.46 -0.84 5.52
N ALA A 57 10.53 -0.14 5.90
CA ALA A 57 10.68 1.28 5.60
C ALA A 57 10.64 1.54 4.08
N LEU A 58 11.42 0.78 3.31
CA LEU A 58 11.41 0.86 1.85
C LEU A 58 10.02 0.57 1.25
N ALA A 59 9.35 -0.48 1.74
CA ALA A 59 8.00 -0.83 1.29
C ALA A 59 6.99 0.27 1.58
N ILE A 60 7.06 0.91 2.75
CA ILE A 60 6.17 2.02 3.13
C ILE A 60 6.33 3.22 2.20
N GLU A 61 7.57 3.59 1.86
CA GLU A 61 7.81 4.70 0.92
C GLU A 61 7.24 4.39 -0.47
N ARG A 62 7.42 3.15 -0.96
CA ARG A 62 6.83 2.72 -2.24
C ARG A 62 5.31 2.72 -2.20
N LEU A 63 4.71 2.22 -1.12
CA LEU A 63 3.26 2.17 -0.94
C LEU A 63 2.66 3.58 -0.92
N LYS A 64 3.30 4.55 -0.25
CA LYS A 64 2.86 5.95 -0.27
C LYS A 64 2.88 6.53 -1.68
N ALA A 65 3.97 6.36 -2.42
CA ALA A 65 4.08 6.87 -3.79
C ALA A 65 3.02 6.26 -4.73
N LEU A 66 2.70 4.97 -4.55
CA LEU A 66 1.62 4.32 -5.29
C LEU A 66 0.24 4.85 -4.87
N ALA A 67 0.02 5.10 -3.58
CA ALA A 67 -1.23 5.64 -3.07
C ALA A 67 -1.49 7.05 -3.63
N GLU A 68 -0.48 7.92 -3.64
CA GLU A 68 -0.58 9.26 -4.24
C GLU A 68 -0.93 9.19 -5.74
N LYS A 69 -0.40 8.19 -6.45
CA LYS A 69 -0.66 8.02 -7.89
C LYS A 69 -2.06 7.45 -8.20
N HIS A 70 -2.59 6.59 -7.35
CA HIS A 70 -3.77 5.78 -7.66
C HIS A 70 -5.01 6.05 -6.80
N LEU A 71 -4.82 6.48 -5.56
CA LEU A 71 -5.87 6.63 -4.55
C LEU A 71 -6.21 8.10 -4.28
N GLU A 72 -5.32 9.04 -4.63
CA GLU A 72 -5.59 10.46 -4.54
C GLU A 72 -6.13 11.03 -5.87
N PRO A 73 -7.05 12.01 -5.82
CA PRO A 73 -7.48 12.71 -7.03
C PRO A 73 -6.27 13.45 -7.61
N SER A 74 -5.91 13.18 -8.87
CA SER A 74 -4.93 14.01 -9.59
C SER A 74 -5.37 15.46 -9.47
N LYS A 75 -4.54 16.28 -8.82
CA LYS A 75 -4.74 17.71 -8.69
C LYS A 75 -4.85 18.29 -10.11
N PRO A 76 -5.86 19.13 -10.42
CA PRO A 76 -6.00 19.77 -11.72
C PRO A 76 -4.81 20.67 -12.07
#